data_AF-A0A261Y2N2-F1
#
_entry.id   AF-A0A261Y2N2-F1
#
_cell.length_a   1.000
_cell.length_b   1.000
_cell.length_c   1.000
_cell.angle_alpha   90.00
_cell.angle_beta   90.00
_cell.angle_gamma   90.00
#
_symmetry.space_group_name_H-M   'P 1'
#
loop_
_entity.id
_entity.type
_entity.pdbx_description
1 polymer ?
#
loop_
_entity_poly.entity_id
_entity_poly.type
_entity_poly.pdbx_seq_one_letter_code
_entity_poly.pdbx_strand_id
1 'polypeptide(L)'
;MNLGLLRHGLRPLTLTRLRPARYLTTPAESAATESSHDQSSSTTIADSDMAAMPRPISTKPAAKQHQLHIFASYNNTIITLTKPDGSPLVTTSGGSAGFKKAARGGYEAAHQAANQLLAKMTDKNIRANDIHVIFKGFGPGRDAAYKALVAGRSWKVKRITDATPVPFNGCRPPKTRRL
;
A
#
# COMPACT_ATOMS: atom_id res chain seq x y z
N MET A 1 -32.65 -17.43 64.75
CA MET A 1 -31.76 -16.33 65.16
C MET A 1 -31.44 -15.53 63.90
N ASN A 2 -32.25 -14.52 63.56
CA ASN A 2 -32.03 -13.07 63.79
C ASN A 2 -30.69 -12.56 63.21
N LEU A 3 -30.56 -11.42 62.51
CA LEU A 3 -31.47 -10.39 61.95
C LEU A 3 -30.55 -9.33 61.26
N GLY A 4 -31.07 -8.48 60.35
CA GLY A 4 -30.50 -7.15 60.02
C GLY A 4 -29.81 -7.05 58.64
N LEU A 5 -30.33 -6.48 57.54
CA LEU A 5 -31.26 -5.35 57.21
C LEU A 5 -30.53 -4.00 56.97
N LEU A 6 -31.00 -3.28 55.92
CA LEU A 6 -30.77 -1.87 55.50
C LEU A 6 -29.50 -1.58 54.66
N ARG A 7 -29.49 -0.84 53.53
CA ARG A 7 -30.36 0.27 53.05
C ARG A 7 -30.46 0.38 51.50
N HIS A 8 -31.64 0.86 51.11
CA HIS A 8 -32.09 1.47 49.85
C HIS A 8 -31.29 2.69 49.33
N GLY A 9 -31.45 2.98 48.02
CA GLY A 9 -31.44 4.36 47.49
C GLY A 9 -30.75 4.56 46.13
N LEU A 10 -31.38 4.21 45.00
CA LEU A 10 -32.00 5.15 44.02
C LEU A 10 -31.19 6.43 43.69
N ARG A 11 -30.68 6.52 42.44
CA ARG A 11 -30.59 7.78 41.66
C ARG A 11 -30.64 7.53 40.14
N PRO A 12 -31.74 7.85 39.45
CA PRO A 12 -31.73 8.06 38.01
C PRO A 12 -32.00 9.53 37.61
N LEU A 13 -31.48 9.91 36.44
CA LEU A 13 -31.77 11.07 35.59
C LEU A 13 -31.32 12.47 36.06
N THR A 14 -30.43 13.09 35.27
CA THR A 14 -30.63 14.49 34.84
C THR A 14 -30.26 14.69 33.36
N LEU A 15 -31.28 15.09 32.63
CA LEU A 15 -31.32 15.54 31.25
C LEU A 15 -30.55 16.88 31.13
N THR A 16 -29.50 16.95 30.29
CA THR A 16 -28.85 18.24 30.00
C THR A 16 -28.74 18.49 28.49
N ARG A 17 -29.76 19.22 28.02
CA ARG A 17 -29.69 20.37 27.09
C ARG A 17 -29.08 20.16 25.69
N LEU A 18 -30.00 19.96 24.75
CA LEU A 18 -29.87 20.29 23.31
C LEU A 18 -29.28 21.70 23.12
N ARG A 19 -28.24 21.82 22.28
CA ARG A 19 -27.80 23.11 21.71
C ARG A 19 -28.42 23.24 20.31
N PRO A 20 -29.18 24.32 20.01
CA PRO A 20 -29.64 24.58 18.66
C PRO A 20 -28.54 25.17 17.77
N ALA A 21 -28.65 24.86 16.48
CA ALA A 21 -27.88 25.42 15.38
C ALA A 21 -28.00 26.96 15.31
N ARG A 22 -26.92 27.64 14.92
CA ARG A 22 -26.92 29.05 14.53
C ARG A 22 -26.33 29.18 13.14
N TYR A 23 -27.21 29.27 12.15
CA TYR A 23 -26.96 29.88 10.85
C TYR A 23 -27.55 31.28 10.89
N LEU A 24 -26.73 32.33 10.75
CA LEU A 24 -27.06 33.71 10.34
C LEU A 24 -25.70 34.35 10.00
N THR A 25 -25.44 35.19 8.98
CA THR A 25 -26.21 35.91 7.98
C THR A 25 -25.19 36.63 7.08
N THR A 26 -25.50 36.84 5.81
CA THR A 26 -24.85 37.81 4.90
C THR A 26 -25.08 39.25 5.38
N PRO A 27 -24.23 40.19 4.94
CA PRO A 27 -24.78 41.23 4.07
C PRO A 27 -23.86 41.59 2.88
N ALA A 28 -24.49 41.77 1.73
CA ALA A 28 -23.97 42.50 0.60
C ALA A 28 -24.23 43.99 0.81
N GLU A 29 -23.25 44.86 0.53
CA GLU A 29 -23.54 46.26 0.17
C GLU A 29 -22.39 46.92 -0.61
N SER A 30 -22.75 47.39 -1.81
CA SER A 30 -22.34 48.59 -2.55
C SER A 30 -20.85 48.99 -2.69
N ALA A 31 -20.41 49.17 -3.95
CA ALA A 31 -20.42 50.48 -4.64
C ALA A 31 -19.30 50.56 -5.69
N ALA A 32 -19.70 50.83 -6.92
CA ALA A 32 -18.81 51.17 -8.03
C ALA A 32 -18.26 52.60 -7.88
N THR A 33 -17.04 52.84 -8.38
CA THR A 33 -16.65 54.11 -8.98
C THR A 33 -15.53 53.81 -9.99
N GLU A 34 -15.87 54.00 -11.27
CA GLU A 34 -14.94 54.12 -12.38
C GLU A 34 -14.30 55.51 -12.38
N SER A 35 -13.01 55.61 -12.71
CA SER A 35 -12.49 56.77 -13.43
C SER A 35 -11.27 56.39 -14.25
N SER A 36 -11.40 56.65 -15.54
CA SER A 36 -10.46 56.56 -16.65
C SER A 36 -9.19 57.42 -16.50
N HIS A 37 -8.07 56.89 -17.00
CA HIS A 37 -7.13 57.69 -17.81
C HIS A 37 -6.48 56.82 -18.90
N ASP A 38 -6.73 57.25 -20.13
CA ASP A 38 -6.14 56.80 -21.39
C ASP A 38 -4.70 57.32 -21.53
N GLN A 39 -3.83 56.56 -22.21
CA GLN A 39 -3.19 56.97 -23.48
C GLN A 39 -2.09 55.99 -23.95
N SER A 40 -2.47 55.19 -24.96
CA SER A 40 -1.81 54.91 -26.26
C SER A 40 -0.28 54.76 -26.41
N SER A 41 0.11 53.61 -27.01
CA SER A 41 0.97 53.37 -28.22
C SER A 41 1.71 52.02 -28.06
N SER A 42 1.88 51.11 -29.01
CA SER A 42 1.78 51.09 -30.47
C SER A 42 1.64 49.65 -30.98
N THR A 43 0.97 49.49 -32.12
CA THR A 43 0.81 48.28 -32.94
C THR A 43 2.14 47.62 -33.37
N THR A 44 2.24 46.29 -33.28
CA THR A 44 2.70 45.41 -34.39
C THR A 44 2.16 43.99 -34.19
N ILE A 45 1.46 43.50 -35.21
CA ILE A 45 1.03 42.11 -35.39
C ILE A 45 2.24 41.31 -35.89
N ALA A 46 2.59 40.23 -35.20
CA ALA A 46 3.31 39.10 -35.79
C ALA A 46 3.07 37.86 -34.93
N ASP A 47 2.53 36.83 -35.58
CA ASP A 47 2.45 35.44 -35.15
C ASP A 47 3.63 34.98 -34.28
N SER A 48 3.33 34.30 -33.17
CA SER A 48 3.87 32.96 -32.96
C SER A 48 3.22 32.32 -31.73
N ASP A 49 2.37 31.33 -31.98
CA ASP A 49 2.27 30.13 -31.16
C ASP A 49 3.66 29.47 -31.07
N MET A 50 4.54 30.03 -30.24
CA MET A 50 5.77 29.36 -29.83
C MET A 50 5.40 28.50 -28.63
N ALA A 51 4.96 27.28 -28.97
CA ALA A 51 4.90 26.14 -28.09
C ALA A 51 6.01 26.22 -27.04
N ALA A 52 5.63 26.44 -25.78
CA ALA A 52 6.51 26.24 -24.66
C ALA A 52 6.95 24.77 -24.68
N MET A 53 8.10 24.49 -25.28
CA MET A 53 8.67 23.15 -25.24
C MET A 53 8.72 22.74 -23.77
N PRO A 54 8.16 21.57 -23.39
CA PRO A 54 8.29 21.10 -22.04
C PRO A 54 9.79 20.99 -21.75
N ARG A 55 10.27 21.73 -20.74
CA ARG A 55 11.66 21.65 -20.27
C ARG A 55 12.00 20.17 -20.14
N PRO A 56 13.17 19.70 -20.62
CA PRO A 56 13.52 18.30 -20.48
C PRO A 56 13.46 17.96 -19.00
N ILE A 57 12.50 17.10 -18.63
CA ILE A 57 12.36 16.61 -17.27
C ILE A 57 13.72 16.00 -16.96
N SER A 58 14.46 16.60 -16.02
CA SER A 58 15.69 16.02 -15.50
C SER A 58 15.29 14.75 -14.77
N THR A 59 15.12 13.67 -15.51
CA THR A 59 14.81 12.36 -14.97
C THR A 59 16.11 11.88 -14.34
N LYS A 60 16.30 12.21 -13.05
CA LYS A 60 17.29 11.50 -12.23
C LYS A 60 17.12 10.01 -12.52
N PRO A 61 18.19 9.28 -12.91
CA PRO A 61 18.09 7.87 -13.18
C PRO A 61 17.48 7.22 -11.94
N ALA A 62 16.37 6.50 -12.13
CA ALA A 62 15.64 5.91 -11.02
C ALA A 62 16.61 5.03 -10.21
N ALA A 63 16.78 5.36 -8.92
CA ALA A 63 17.65 4.59 -8.04
C ALA A 63 17.28 3.11 -8.12
N LYS A 64 18.26 2.24 -8.37
CA LYS A 64 18.06 0.80 -8.56
C LYS A 64 17.48 0.20 -7.27
N GLN A 65 16.23 -0.24 -7.33
CA GLN A 65 15.46 -0.74 -6.18
C GLN A 65 15.74 -2.23 -5.99
N HIS A 66 15.70 -2.70 -4.75
CA HIS A 66 15.72 -4.14 -4.49
C HIS A 66 14.39 -4.75 -4.92
N GLN A 67 14.44 -6.00 -5.38
CA GLN A 67 13.24 -6.71 -5.84
C GLN A 67 12.85 -7.75 -4.81
N LEU A 68 11.56 -7.80 -4.49
CA LEU A 68 11.00 -8.78 -3.57
C LEU A 68 10.00 -9.63 -4.33
N HIS A 69 10.41 -10.85 -4.67
CA HIS A 69 9.59 -11.80 -5.39
C HIS A 69 8.77 -12.62 -4.41
N ILE A 70 7.45 -12.56 -4.54
CA ILE A 70 6.49 -13.34 -3.75
C ILE A 70 5.80 -14.31 -4.72
N PHE A 71 6.20 -15.56 -4.68
CA PHE A 71 5.56 -16.63 -5.43
C PHE A 71 4.53 -17.34 -4.54
N ALA A 72 3.25 -17.06 -4.80
CA ALA A 72 2.13 -17.60 -4.06
C ALA A 72 1.42 -18.68 -4.89
N SER A 73 1.79 -19.94 -4.67
CA SER A 73 1.08 -21.11 -5.19
C SER A 73 0.07 -21.61 -4.18
N TYR A 74 -0.87 -22.46 -4.59
CA TYR A 74 -1.87 -23.05 -3.69
C TYR A 74 -1.26 -23.93 -2.60
N ASN A 75 -0.12 -24.57 -2.88
CA ASN A 75 0.50 -25.56 -1.99
C ASN A 75 1.68 -24.99 -1.19
N ASN A 76 2.21 -23.82 -1.57
CA ASN A 76 3.38 -23.22 -0.93
C ASN A 76 3.51 -21.74 -1.31
N THR A 77 4.09 -20.95 -0.41
CA THR A 77 4.52 -19.59 -0.68
C THR A 77 6.03 -19.48 -0.53
N ILE A 78 6.70 -18.92 -1.53
CA ILE A 78 8.15 -18.72 -1.56
C ILE A 78 8.41 -17.22 -1.70
N ILE A 79 9.26 -16.69 -0.83
CA ILE A 79 9.60 -15.27 -0.80
C ILE A 79 11.11 -15.16 -0.99
N THR A 80 11.51 -14.37 -1.99
CA THR A 80 12.92 -14.16 -2.32
C THR A 80 13.20 -12.67 -2.43
N LEU A 81 14.17 -12.21 -1.65
CA LEU A 81 14.74 -10.87 -1.76
C LEU A 81 15.94 -10.93 -2.70
N THR A 82 15.98 -10.01 -3.65
CA THR A 82 16.95 -9.97 -4.75
C THR A 82 17.54 -8.57 -4.88
N LYS A 83 18.81 -8.49 -5.29
CA LYS A 83 19.43 -7.23 -5.73
C LYS A 83 18.76 -6.72 -7.01
N PRO A 84 18.92 -5.43 -7.37
CA PRO A 84 18.46 -4.92 -8.67
C PRO A 84 19.02 -5.69 -9.88
N ASP A 85 20.17 -6.35 -9.73
CA ASP A 85 20.83 -7.13 -10.79
C ASP A 85 20.24 -8.55 -10.96
N GLY A 86 19.21 -8.92 -10.18
CA GLY A 86 18.60 -10.24 -10.25
C GLY A 86 19.27 -11.33 -9.40
N SER A 87 20.36 -11.01 -8.68
CA SER A 87 21.02 -11.97 -7.79
C SER A 87 20.26 -12.15 -6.45
N PRO A 88 19.93 -13.39 -6.05
CA PRO A 88 19.17 -13.66 -4.83
C PRO A 88 20.03 -13.44 -3.58
N LEU A 89 19.47 -12.76 -2.58
CA LEU A 89 20.11 -12.49 -1.30
C LEU A 89 19.64 -13.44 -0.20
N VAL A 90 18.32 -13.55 -0.05
CA VAL A 90 17.67 -14.35 0.97
C VAL A 90 16.40 -14.96 0.39
N THR A 91 16.20 -16.25 0.64
CA THR A 91 14.98 -16.95 0.29
C THR A 91 14.40 -17.63 1.54
N THR A 92 13.10 -17.52 1.70
CA THR A 92 12.31 -18.27 2.67
C THR A 92 11.06 -18.83 2.02
N SER A 93 10.45 -19.82 2.66
CA SER A 93 9.20 -20.41 2.20
C SER A 93 8.41 -20.93 3.37
N GLY A 94 7.13 -21.25 3.18
CA GLY A 94 6.30 -21.87 4.21
C GLY A 94 6.91 -23.17 4.76
N GLY A 95 7.66 -23.91 3.93
CA GLY A 95 8.42 -25.08 4.39
C GLY A 95 9.63 -24.73 5.28
N SER A 96 10.35 -23.64 4.97
CA SER A 96 11.45 -23.15 5.83
C SER A 96 10.95 -22.67 7.19
N ALA A 97 9.68 -22.26 7.25
CA ALA A 97 9.01 -21.87 8.49
C ALA A 97 8.57 -23.06 9.37
N GLY A 98 8.82 -24.31 8.92
CA GLY A 98 8.52 -25.52 9.68
C GLY A 98 7.14 -26.12 9.38
N PHE A 99 6.34 -25.49 8.53
CA PHE A 99 5.05 -26.04 8.12
C PHE A 99 5.24 -27.23 7.18
N LYS A 100 4.39 -28.25 7.34
CA LYS A 100 4.44 -29.49 6.57
C LYS A 100 3.13 -29.71 5.81
N LYS A 101 3.20 -30.48 4.71
CA LYS A 101 2.04 -30.87 3.88
C LYS A 101 1.18 -29.65 3.47
N ALA A 102 -0.15 -29.76 3.54
CA ALA A 102 -1.09 -28.73 3.10
C ALA A 102 -0.93 -27.39 3.84
N ALA A 103 -0.48 -27.41 5.11
CA ALA A 103 -0.30 -26.20 5.90
C ALA A 103 0.75 -25.24 5.31
N ARG A 104 1.66 -25.72 4.45
CA ARG A 104 2.69 -24.90 3.78
C ARG A 104 2.12 -23.83 2.86
N GLY A 105 0.94 -24.08 2.28
CA GLY A 105 0.26 -23.14 1.41
C GLY A 105 -0.59 -22.12 2.16
N GLY A 106 -0.79 -22.30 3.47
CA GLY A 106 -1.69 -21.47 4.27
C GLY A 106 -1.21 -20.03 4.50
N TYR A 107 -2.13 -19.19 4.96
CA TYR A 107 -1.89 -17.78 5.29
C TYR A 107 -0.82 -17.62 6.38
N GLU A 108 -0.98 -18.35 7.49
CA GLU A 108 -0.04 -18.39 8.63
C GLU A 108 1.39 -18.74 8.20
N ALA A 109 1.54 -19.75 7.34
CA ALA A 109 2.84 -20.20 6.86
C ALA A 109 3.58 -19.13 6.04
N ALA A 110 2.84 -18.38 5.22
CA ALA A 110 3.40 -17.27 4.46
C ALA A 110 3.78 -16.08 5.35
N HIS A 111 2.96 -15.76 6.36
CA HIS A 111 3.24 -14.71 7.33
C HIS A 111 4.52 -15.02 8.13
N GLN A 112 4.67 -16.25 8.63
CA GLN A 112 5.86 -16.66 9.37
C GLN A 112 7.10 -16.77 8.47
N ALA A 113 6.95 -17.19 7.21
CA ALA A 113 8.04 -17.19 6.23
C ALA A 113 8.57 -15.78 5.94
N ALA A 114 7.69 -14.77 5.91
CA ALA A 114 8.08 -13.38 5.77
C ALA A 114 8.83 -12.86 7.01
N ASN A 115 8.37 -13.19 8.22
CA ASN A 115 9.08 -12.82 9.45
C ASN A 115 10.47 -13.48 9.52
N GLN A 116 10.58 -14.74 9.10
CA GLN A 116 11.88 -15.41 8.99
C GLN A 116 12.79 -14.77 7.92
N LEU A 117 12.23 -14.24 6.84
CA LEU A 117 13.00 -13.50 5.84
C LEU A 117 13.63 -12.26 6.47
N LEU A 118 12.85 -11.52 7.25
CA LEU A 118 13.30 -10.32 7.95
C LEU A 118 14.40 -10.65 8.97
N ALA A 119 14.25 -11.73 9.74
CA ALA A 119 15.29 -12.21 10.64
C ALA A 119 16.60 -12.55 9.90
N LYS A 120 16.51 -13.34 8.82
CA LYS A 120 17.70 -13.67 8.00
C LYS A 120 18.34 -12.44 7.36
N MET A 121 17.54 -11.41 7.07
CA MET A 121 18.03 -10.15 6.52
C MET A 121 18.80 -9.34 7.57
N THR A 122 18.33 -9.33 8.83
CA THR A 122 19.06 -8.69 9.94
C THR A 122 20.35 -9.42 10.24
N ASP A 123 20.35 -10.76 10.24
CA ASP A 123 21.54 -11.56 10.51
C ASP A 123 22.65 -11.32 9.47
N LYS A 124 22.25 -11.14 8.20
CA LYS A 124 23.16 -10.83 7.09
C LYS A 124 23.46 -9.34 6.94
N ASN A 125 22.92 -8.49 7.82
CA ASN A 125 23.06 -7.03 7.82
C ASN A 125 22.72 -6.37 6.46
N ILE A 126 21.73 -6.90 5.74
CA ILE A 126 21.30 -6.38 4.44
C ILE A 126 20.40 -5.16 4.69
N ARG A 127 20.66 -4.05 3.98
CA ARG A 127 19.85 -2.83 4.05
C ARG A 127 19.15 -2.57 2.72
N ALA A 128 17.87 -2.94 2.62
CA ALA A 128 17.02 -2.62 1.48
C ALA A 128 16.00 -1.54 1.89
N ASN A 129 16.28 -0.28 1.55
CA ASN A 129 15.40 0.84 1.90
C ASN A 129 14.26 1.01 0.89
N ASP A 130 14.52 0.73 -0.38
CA ASP A 130 13.58 0.89 -1.49
C ASP A 130 13.30 -0.44 -2.14
N ILE A 131 12.02 -0.81 -2.21
CA ILE A 131 11.60 -2.13 -2.68
C ILE A 131 10.56 -2.04 -3.79
N HIS A 132 10.77 -2.88 -4.79
CA HIS A 132 9.80 -3.26 -5.80
C HIS A 132 9.26 -4.66 -5.48
N VAL A 133 7.96 -4.75 -5.18
CA VAL A 133 7.29 -6.02 -4.88
C VAL A 133 6.75 -6.62 -6.17
N ILE A 134 7.11 -7.88 -6.43
CA ILE A 134 6.67 -8.65 -7.60
C ILE A 134 5.89 -9.86 -7.11
N PHE A 135 4.60 -9.89 -7.41
CA PHE A 135 3.75 -11.03 -7.14
C PHE A 135 3.74 -12.00 -8.32
N LYS A 136 3.66 -13.30 -8.02
CA LYS A 136 3.41 -14.34 -9.00
C LYS A 136 2.49 -15.40 -8.40
N GLY A 137 1.31 -15.58 -8.99
CA GLY A 137 0.27 -16.49 -8.54
C GLY A 137 -0.76 -15.84 -7.62
N PHE A 138 -1.88 -16.54 -7.45
CA PHE A 138 -3.05 -16.10 -6.67
C PHE A 138 -3.27 -16.96 -5.40
N GLY A 139 -2.22 -17.63 -4.91
CA GLY A 139 -2.31 -18.42 -3.69
C GLY A 139 -2.65 -17.58 -2.44
N PRO A 140 -3.23 -18.19 -1.40
CA PRO A 140 -3.70 -17.48 -0.21
C PRO A 140 -2.57 -16.79 0.59
N GLY A 141 -1.32 -17.23 0.43
CA GLY A 141 -0.15 -16.61 1.06
C GLY A 141 0.30 -15.28 0.44
N ARG A 142 -0.32 -14.81 -0.66
CA ARG A 142 0.05 -13.55 -1.34
C ARG A 142 -0.13 -12.33 -0.42
N ASP A 143 -1.34 -12.18 0.12
CA ASP A 143 -1.70 -11.05 0.99
C ASP A 143 -1.02 -11.18 2.37
N ALA A 144 -0.94 -12.42 2.89
CA ALA A 144 -0.26 -12.72 4.16
C ALA A 144 1.20 -12.26 4.16
N ALA A 145 1.95 -12.62 3.11
CA ALA A 145 3.34 -12.24 2.97
C ALA A 145 3.48 -10.72 2.88
N TYR A 146 2.65 -10.07 2.07
CA TYR A 146 2.68 -8.61 1.91
C TYR A 146 2.44 -7.88 3.23
N LYS A 147 1.41 -8.28 3.98
CA LYS A 147 1.08 -7.71 5.29
C LYS A 147 2.22 -7.87 6.29
N ALA A 148 2.81 -9.06 6.39
CA ALA A 148 3.95 -9.32 7.27
C ALA A 148 5.17 -8.45 6.92
N LEU A 149 5.46 -8.32 5.63
CA LEU A 149 6.60 -7.53 5.13
C LEU A 149 6.41 -6.03 5.38
N VAL A 150 5.19 -5.51 5.23
CA VAL A 150 4.87 -4.11 5.53
C VAL A 150 4.90 -3.84 7.03
N ALA A 151 4.40 -4.77 7.85
CA ALA A 151 4.39 -4.62 9.30
C ALA A 151 5.79 -4.74 9.93
N GLY A 152 6.64 -5.63 9.41
CA GLY A 152 7.89 -6.01 10.07
C GLY A 152 9.08 -5.08 9.84
N ARG A 153 9.04 -4.18 8.84
CA ARG A 153 10.17 -3.25 8.56
C ARG A 153 9.72 -1.96 7.90
N SER A 154 10.42 -0.87 8.21
CA SER A 154 10.22 0.47 7.66
C SER A 154 10.89 0.72 6.30
N TRP A 155 10.85 -0.26 5.39
CA TRP A 155 11.25 -0.04 4.00
C TRP A 155 10.13 0.61 3.18
N LYS A 156 10.50 1.39 2.17
CA LYS A 156 9.56 2.08 1.28
C LYS A 156 9.22 1.20 0.09
N VAL A 157 7.97 0.76 0.03
CA VAL A 157 7.42 0.06 -1.16
C VAL A 157 7.19 1.10 -2.25
N LYS A 158 8.06 1.12 -3.26
CA LYS A 158 8.00 2.10 -4.36
C LYS A 158 7.08 1.65 -5.49
N ARG A 159 7.04 0.34 -5.74
CA ARG A 159 6.26 -0.24 -6.84
C ARG A 159 5.74 -1.61 -6.45
N ILE A 160 4.54 -1.92 -6.90
CA ILE A 160 3.93 -3.24 -6.81
C ILE A 160 3.60 -3.68 -8.24
N THR A 161 4.00 -4.90 -8.62
CA THR A 161 3.73 -5.45 -9.94
C THR A 161 3.25 -6.88 -9.79
N ASP A 162 2.20 -7.24 -10.52
CA ASP A 162 1.79 -8.63 -10.67
C ASP A 162 2.38 -9.18 -11.96
N ALA A 163 3.20 -10.22 -11.84
CA ALA A 163 3.85 -10.94 -12.93
C ALA A 163 3.29 -12.36 -13.07
N THR A 164 2.03 -12.58 -12.69
CA THR A 164 1.35 -13.87 -12.88
C THR A 164 1.19 -14.17 -14.37
N PRO A 165 1.75 -15.29 -14.87
CA PRO A 165 1.72 -15.59 -16.30
C PRO A 165 0.31 -15.99 -16.75
N VAL A 166 -0.20 -15.32 -17.79
CA VAL A 166 -1.43 -15.70 -18.50
C VAL A 166 -1.02 -16.17 -19.90
N PRO A 167 -1.15 -17.47 -20.22
CA PRO A 167 -0.76 -17.98 -21.53
C PRO A 167 -1.81 -17.63 -22.60
N PHE A 168 -1.36 -17.10 -23.74
CA PHE A 168 -2.21 -16.91 -24.93
C PHE A 168 -2.23 -18.20 -25.76
N ASN A 169 -3.25 -19.05 -25.57
CA ASN A 169 -3.42 -20.32 -26.30
C ASN A 169 -2.13 -21.16 -26.42
N GLY A 170 -1.45 -21.37 -25.28
CA GLY A 170 -0.23 -22.17 -25.20
C GLY A 170 -0.48 -23.68 -25.07
N CYS A 171 0.28 -24.35 -24.20
CA CYS A 171 0.11 -25.79 -23.96
C CYS A 171 -1.25 -26.13 -23.35
N ARG A 172 -1.79 -27.30 -23.72
CA ARG A 172 -3.04 -27.83 -23.17
C ARG A 172 -2.92 -28.04 -21.64
N PRO A 173 -3.84 -27.48 -20.82
CA PRO A 173 -3.84 -27.74 -19.39
C PRO A 173 -4.14 -29.22 -19.09
N PRO A 174 -3.67 -29.75 -17.94
CA PRO A 174 -3.95 -31.12 -17.55
C PRO A 174 -5.46 -31.34 -17.42
N LYS A 175 -5.91 -32.56 -17.75
CA LYS A 175 -7.32 -32.96 -17.64
C LYS A 175 -7.84 -32.69 -16.22
N THR A 176 -9.05 -32.15 -16.12
CA THR A 176 -9.74 -31.92 -14.85
C THR A 176 -9.76 -33.18 -14.00
N ARG A 177 -9.30 -33.07 -12.76
CA ARG A 177 -9.32 -34.17 -11.80
C ARG A 177 -10.74 -34.49 -11.40
N ARG A 178 -11.05 -35.79 -11.30
CA ARG A 178 -12.26 -36.31 -10.66
C ARG A 178 -11.90 -36.47 -9.19
N LEU A 179 -12.23 -35.48 -8.37
CA LEU A 179 -12.03 -35.52 -6.92
C LEU A 179 -13.22 -36.18 -6.24
#